data_AF-A0A2I0J5M6-F1
#
_entry.id   AF-A0A2I0J5M6-F1
#
_cell.length_a   1.000
_cell.length_b   1.000
_cell.length_c   1.000
_cell.angle_alpha   90.00
_cell.angle_beta   90.00
_cell.angle_gamma   90.00
#
_symmetry.space_group_name_H-M   'P 1'
#
loop_
_entity.id
_entity.type
_entity.pdbx_description
1 polymer ?
#
loop_
_entity_poly.entity_id
_entity_poly.type
_entity_poly.pdbx_seq_one_letter_code
_entity_poly.pdbx_strand_id
1 'polypeptide(L)'
;MSTMESLIGLVNRIQRACTMLGDYGGGDNAFSSLWEALPTVAVVGGQSSGKSSVLESIVGRDFLPRGSGIVTRRPLVLQLHKTGDGSKEYAEFLHLPRRKFTDFSLVRQEIQDETDRMTGKTKQISPVPIHLSIYSPNVVNLTLIDLPGLTKVAIDGQPESIVQDIEMMVRSYVEKPNSIILAISPANQDIATSDAIKLAREVDPTGERTFGVLTKLDLMDKGTDALDVLEGRSYRLQQPWVGIVNRSQADINKNIDMIVARRKEREYFATSPDYAHLASKMGSEYLAKLLSKHLESVIRAQIPSITSMINKSIDELESEMDHLGRPIGVDAGAQLYTILELCRAFDKIFKEHLDGG
;
A
#
# COMPACT_ATOMS: atom_id res chain seq x y z
N MET A 1 -3.35 -31.83 7.59
CA MET A 1 -2.46 -31.09 6.68
C MET A 1 -2.42 -29.66 7.16
N SER A 2 -1.34 -29.28 7.84
CA SER A 2 -1.16 -27.93 8.39
C SER A 2 -1.22 -26.91 7.26
N THR A 3 -2.16 -25.97 7.37
CA THR A 3 -2.36 -24.87 6.44
C THR A 3 -1.05 -24.10 6.27
N MET A 4 -0.41 -24.26 5.12
CA MET A 4 0.69 -23.41 4.71
C MET A 4 0.14 -21.99 4.75
N GLU A 5 0.60 -21.19 5.71
CA GLU A 5 0.23 -19.78 5.79
C GLU A 5 0.53 -19.17 4.42
N SER A 6 -0.46 -18.49 3.84
CA SER A 6 -0.26 -17.82 2.56
C SER A 6 0.96 -16.90 2.68
N LEU A 7 1.88 -16.95 1.73
CA LEU A 7 3.11 -16.13 1.67
C LEU A 7 2.81 -14.64 1.93
N ILE A 8 1.66 -14.18 1.47
CA ILE A 8 1.16 -12.81 1.68
C ILE A 8 0.82 -12.57 3.16
N GLY A 9 0.27 -13.56 3.85
CA GLY A 9 0.05 -13.51 5.30
C GLY A 9 1.34 -13.38 6.11
N LEU A 10 2.43 -14.01 5.68
CA LEU A 10 3.76 -13.84 6.30
C LEU A 10 4.27 -12.40 6.09
N VAL A 11 4.26 -11.91 4.85
CA VAL A 11 4.66 -10.53 4.53
C VAL A 11 3.84 -9.51 5.31
N ASN A 12 2.53 -9.72 5.44
CA ASN A 12 1.67 -8.81 6.19
C ASN A 12 2.02 -8.75 7.69
N ARG A 13 2.49 -9.87 8.29
CA ARG A 13 2.96 -9.88 9.67
C ARG A 13 4.28 -9.13 9.82
N ILE A 14 5.22 -9.34 8.90
CA ILE A 14 6.51 -8.63 8.90
C ILE A 14 6.25 -7.13 8.78
N GLN A 15 5.40 -6.74 7.82
CA GLN A 15 4.93 -5.38 7.65
C GLN A 15 4.39 -4.81 8.97
N ARG A 16 3.41 -5.46 9.60
CA ARG A 16 2.86 -4.96 10.88
C ARG A 16 3.92 -4.81 11.97
N ALA A 17 4.87 -5.73 12.06
CA ALA A 17 5.97 -5.64 13.02
C ALA A 17 6.85 -4.40 12.76
N CYS A 18 7.27 -4.18 11.51
CA CYS A 18 8.00 -2.97 11.11
C CYS A 18 7.23 -1.70 11.46
N THR A 19 5.94 -1.63 11.14
CA THR A 19 5.12 -0.45 11.46
C THR A 19 4.99 -0.20 12.96
N MET A 20 4.85 -1.24 13.78
CA MET A 20 4.81 -1.10 15.24
C MET A 20 6.14 -0.57 15.81
N LEU A 21 7.25 -0.83 15.14
CA LEU A 21 8.58 -0.33 15.49
C LEU A 21 8.83 1.10 14.97
N GLY A 22 7.83 1.75 14.36
CA GLY A 22 7.93 3.11 13.82
C GLY A 22 8.54 3.19 12.43
N ASP A 23 8.67 2.06 11.73
CA ASP A 23 9.10 2.03 10.33
C ASP A 23 7.88 2.08 9.39
N TYR A 24 7.74 3.22 8.72
CA TYR A 24 6.65 3.51 7.79
C TYR A 24 7.10 3.48 6.31
N GLY A 25 8.33 3.06 6.03
CA GLY A 25 8.88 3.07 4.66
C GLY A 25 9.06 4.48 4.09
N GLY A 26 9.58 5.41 4.88
CA GLY A 26 9.81 6.79 4.43
C GLY A 26 10.64 7.63 5.40
N GLY A 27 11.40 7.00 6.29
CA GLY A 27 12.28 7.66 7.24
C GLY A 27 13.62 6.94 7.36
N ASP A 28 14.69 7.71 7.58
CA ASP A 28 16.10 7.26 7.71
C ASP A 28 16.40 6.53 9.03
N ASN A 29 15.59 5.55 9.43
CA ASN A 29 15.90 4.68 10.56
C ASN A 29 16.49 3.35 10.09
N ALA A 30 17.40 2.74 10.86
CA ALA A 30 18.11 1.50 10.49
C ALA A 30 17.21 0.30 10.09
N PHE A 31 15.93 0.31 10.51
CA PHE A 31 14.94 -0.71 10.14
C PHE A 31 14.16 -0.42 8.85
N SER A 32 14.30 0.78 8.26
CA SER A 32 13.60 1.22 7.04
C SER A 32 13.75 0.25 5.86
N SER A 33 14.88 -0.47 5.84
CA SER A 33 15.23 -1.43 4.80
C SER A 33 14.24 -2.61 4.69
N LEU A 34 13.67 -3.08 5.81
CA LEU A 34 12.85 -4.29 5.78
C LEU A 34 11.43 -4.00 5.27
N TRP A 35 10.79 -2.90 5.70
CA TRP A 35 9.50 -2.52 5.13
C TRP A 35 9.61 -2.22 3.63
N GLU A 36 10.70 -1.55 3.22
CA GLU A 36 10.98 -1.23 1.82
C GLU A 36 11.30 -2.45 0.95
N ALA A 37 11.86 -3.51 1.53
CA ALA A 37 12.10 -4.76 0.84
C ALA A 37 10.81 -5.54 0.55
N LEU A 38 9.70 -5.25 1.25
CA LEU A 38 8.47 -6.01 1.11
C LEU A 38 7.66 -5.57 -0.13
N PRO A 39 7.29 -6.52 -1.01
CA PRO A 39 6.48 -6.19 -2.17
C PRO A 39 5.13 -5.58 -1.79
N THR A 40 4.78 -4.46 -2.40
CA THR A 40 3.53 -3.75 -2.17
C THR A 40 2.89 -3.34 -3.49
N VAL A 41 1.57 -3.09 -3.49
CA VAL A 41 0.86 -2.55 -4.66
C VAL A 41 0.47 -1.11 -4.36
N ALA A 42 1.18 -0.15 -4.94
CA ALA A 42 0.89 1.27 -4.82
C ALA A 42 -0.14 1.70 -5.87
N VAL A 43 -1.25 2.28 -5.40
CA VAL A 43 -2.34 2.74 -6.27
C VAL A 43 -2.13 4.20 -6.64
N VAL A 44 -1.92 4.45 -7.93
CA VAL A 44 -1.62 5.78 -8.48
C VAL A 44 -2.71 6.20 -9.45
N GLY A 45 -3.10 7.46 -9.41
CA GLY A 45 -4.17 7.97 -10.24
C GLY A 45 -4.44 9.44 -9.97
N GLY A 46 -4.83 10.17 -11.02
CA GLY A 46 -5.33 11.53 -10.87
C GLY A 46 -6.51 11.62 -9.90
N GLN A 47 -6.81 12.83 -9.43
CA GLN A 47 -8.03 13.07 -8.68
C GLN A 47 -9.25 12.62 -9.51
N SER A 48 -10.20 11.95 -8.86
CA SER A 48 -11.43 11.45 -9.51
C SER A 48 -11.20 10.40 -10.63
N SER A 49 -10.02 9.79 -10.73
CA SER A 49 -9.77 8.66 -11.64
C SER A 49 -10.47 7.35 -11.23
N GLY A 50 -11.10 7.32 -10.05
CA GLY A 50 -11.82 6.16 -9.54
C GLY A 50 -10.99 5.22 -8.66
N LYS A 51 -9.83 5.65 -8.14
CA LYS A 51 -8.99 4.85 -7.22
C LYS A 51 -9.78 4.20 -6.08
N SER A 52 -10.46 5.01 -5.28
CA SER A 52 -11.24 4.53 -4.14
C SER A 52 -12.35 3.56 -4.58
N SER A 53 -12.99 3.83 -5.72
CA SER A 53 -14.00 2.91 -6.28
C SER A 53 -13.41 1.57 -6.70
N VAL A 54 -12.22 1.56 -7.31
CA VAL A 54 -11.51 0.32 -7.66
C VAL A 54 -11.16 -0.48 -6.40
N LEU A 55 -10.66 0.18 -5.36
CA LEU A 55 -10.34 -0.45 -4.08
C LEU A 55 -11.59 -1.05 -3.41
N GLU A 56 -12.69 -0.31 -3.34
CA GLU A 56 -13.95 -0.81 -2.79
C GLU A 56 -14.51 -1.96 -3.63
N SER A 57 -14.40 -1.91 -4.96
CA SER A 57 -14.80 -2.99 -5.85
C SER A 57 -13.96 -4.26 -5.65
N ILE A 58 -12.65 -4.12 -5.41
CA ILE A 58 -11.76 -5.25 -5.05
C ILE A 58 -12.16 -5.86 -3.70
N VAL A 59 -12.44 -5.03 -2.68
CA VAL A 59 -12.81 -5.49 -1.34
C VAL A 59 -14.23 -6.07 -1.29
N GLY A 60 -15.16 -5.50 -2.06
CA GLY A 60 -16.57 -5.88 -2.00
C GLY A 60 -17.38 -5.07 -0.98
N ARG A 61 -16.82 -4.00 -0.42
CA ARG A 61 -17.44 -3.20 0.65
C ARG A 61 -17.20 -1.71 0.46
N ASP A 62 -18.12 -0.91 0.97
CA ASP A 62 -18.04 0.54 1.10
C ASP A 62 -17.34 0.92 2.40
N PHE A 63 -16.10 1.39 2.33
CA PHE A 63 -15.32 1.72 3.54
C PHE A 63 -14.40 2.92 3.36
N LEU A 64 -14.17 3.38 2.14
CA LEU A 64 -13.36 4.57 1.92
C LEU A 64 -14.21 5.84 2.06
N PRO A 65 -13.65 6.94 2.59
CA PRO A 65 -14.33 8.23 2.56
C PRO A 65 -14.71 8.63 1.14
N ARG A 66 -15.77 9.42 1.00
CA ARG A 66 -16.21 10.01 -0.28
C ARG A 66 -16.43 11.49 -0.08
N GLY A 67 -16.03 12.30 -1.04
CA GLY A 67 -16.22 13.74 -0.98
C GLY A 67 -15.67 14.48 -2.20
N SER A 68 -15.97 15.77 -2.28
CA SER A 68 -15.33 16.69 -3.22
C SER A 68 -13.95 17.10 -2.71
N GLY A 69 -12.97 17.23 -3.61
CA GLY A 69 -11.60 17.59 -3.24
C GLY A 69 -10.68 16.38 -3.04
N ILE A 70 -9.61 16.55 -2.26
CA ILE A 70 -8.67 15.47 -1.94
C ILE A 70 -9.29 14.62 -0.83
N VAL A 71 -9.80 13.45 -1.23
CA VAL A 71 -10.46 12.52 -0.32
C VAL A 71 -9.43 11.76 0.52
N THR A 72 -8.45 11.14 -0.14
CA THR A 72 -7.33 10.46 0.51
C THR A 72 -6.23 11.47 0.83
N ARG A 73 -6.16 11.96 2.09
CA ARG A 73 -5.14 12.93 2.56
C ARG A 73 -3.95 12.29 3.27
N ARG A 74 -4.05 11.00 3.59
CA ARG A 74 -2.99 10.18 4.17
C ARG A 74 -2.91 8.88 3.37
N PRO A 75 -1.73 8.30 3.14
CA PRO A 75 -1.63 6.97 2.56
C PRO A 75 -2.42 5.96 3.39
N LEU A 76 -3.18 5.07 2.74
CA LEU A 76 -3.89 3.98 3.42
C LEU A 76 -3.26 2.65 3.02
N VAL A 77 -2.57 2.02 3.96
CA VAL A 77 -2.06 0.65 3.81
C VAL A 77 -3.19 -0.31 4.13
N LEU A 78 -3.77 -0.89 3.08
CA LEU A 78 -4.89 -1.81 3.13
C LEU A 78 -4.41 -3.26 2.98
N GLN A 79 -4.53 -4.03 4.05
CA GLN A 79 -4.22 -5.46 4.07
C GLN A 79 -5.52 -6.27 4.00
N LEU A 80 -5.68 -7.07 2.94
CA LEU A 80 -6.78 -7.99 2.76
C LEU A 80 -6.36 -9.40 3.18
N HIS A 81 -7.16 -9.99 4.06
CA HIS A 81 -6.94 -11.33 4.59
C HIS A 81 -8.13 -12.20 4.23
N LYS A 82 -7.88 -13.21 3.38
CA LYS A 82 -8.87 -14.23 3.08
C LYS A 82 -9.09 -15.12 4.29
N THR A 83 -10.31 -15.14 4.80
CA THR A 83 -10.73 -16.03 5.89
C THR A 83 -11.47 -17.26 5.35
N GLY A 84 -11.69 -18.26 6.21
CA GLY A 84 -12.43 -19.47 5.83
C GLY A 84 -13.91 -19.16 5.51
N ASP A 85 -14.50 -19.96 4.63
CA ASP A 85 -15.89 -19.79 4.19
C ASP A 85 -16.85 -19.76 5.39
N GLY A 86 -17.80 -18.82 5.39
CA GLY A 86 -18.79 -18.64 6.47
C GLY A 86 -18.30 -17.84 7.69
N SER A 87 -17.05 -17.40 7.71
CA SER A 87 -16.56 -16.48 8.75
C SER A 87 -17.17 -15.08 8.62
N LYS A 88 -17.42 -14.43 9.77
CA LYS A 88 -17.89 -13.04 9.79
C LYS A 88 -16.79 -12.10 9.33
N GLU A 89 -17.14 -11.18 8.45
CA GLU A 89 -16.24 -10.14 7.99
C GLU A 89 -16.02 -9.09 9.08
N TYR A 90 -14.77 -8.65 9.23
CA TYR A 90 -14.43 -7.56 10.14
C TYR A 90 -13.18 -6.83 9.67
N ALA A 91 -13.00 -5.61 10.15
CA ALA A 91 -11.80 -4.82 9.97
C ALA A 91 -11.15 -4.48 11.31
N GLU A 92 -9.84 -4.23 11.29
CA GLU A 92 -9.04 -3.81 12.44
C GLU A 92 -8.04 -2.75 12.00
N PHE A 93 -7.93 -1.68 12.80
CA PHE A 93 -6.93 -0.64 12.59
C PHE A 93 -5.72 -0.88 13.49
N LEU A 94 -4.53 -0.57 12.99
CA LEU A 94 -3.31 -0.70 13.78
C LEU A 94 -3.30 0.21 15.02
N HIS A 95 -3.85 1.43 14.91
CA HIS A 95 -3.92 2.40 16.01
C HIS A 95 -5.02 2.08 17.04
N LEU A 96 -5.91 1.12 16.73
CA LEU A 96 -6.95 0.62 17.64
C LEU A 96 -6.85 -0.91 17.78
N PRO A 97 -5.74 -1.43 18.33
CA PRO A 97 -5.54 -2.86 18.44
C PRO A 97 -6.66 -3.47 19.29
N ARG A 98 -7.16 -4.64 18.89
CA ARG A 98 -8.25 -5.40 19.55
C ARG A 98 -9.68 -4.88 19.31
N ARG A 99 -9.87 -3.74 18.64
CA ARG A 99 -11.20 -3.29 18.24
C ARG A 99 -11.55 -3.84 16.86
N LYS A 100 -12.51 -4.76 16.81
CA LYS A 100 -13.03 -5.32 15.55
C LYS A 100 -14.23 -4.52 15.07
N PHE A 101 -14.14 -4.00 13.86
CA PHE A 101 -15.21 -3.28 13.18
C PHE A 101 -15.96 -4.24 12.26
N THR A 102 -17.22 -4.53 12.57
CA THR A 102 -18.09 -5.33 11.69
C THR A 102 -18.97 -4.46 10.78
N ASP A 103 -19.14 -3.19 11.12
CA ASP A 103 -19.81 -2.20 10.29
C ASP A 103 -18.77 -1.35 9.55
N PHE A 104 -18.75 -1.46 8.23
CA PHE A 104 -17.80 -0.74 7.37
C PHE A 104 -18.12 0.76 7.27
N SER A 105 -19.32 1.19 7.67
CA SER A 105 -19.65 2.61 7.82
C SER A 105 -18.81 3.24 8.95
N LEU A 106 -18.59 2.50 10.03
CA LEU A 106 -17.71 2.92 11.13
C LEU A 106 -16.24 2.88 10.72
N VAL A 107 -15.84 1.95 9.84
CA VAL A 107 -14.49 1.93 9.26
C VAL A 107 -14.24 3.21 8.46
N ARG A 108 -15.20 3.60 7.62
CA ARG A 108 -15.14 4.86 6.87
C ARG A 108 -15.01 6.08 7.79
N GLN A 109 -15.84 6.12 8.83
CA GLN A 109 -15.81 7.21 9.81
C GLN A 109 -14.46 7.26 10.54
N GLU A 110 -13.94 6.11 10.98
CA GLU A 110 -12.65 6.03 11.66
C GLU A 110 -11.48 6.49 10.77
N ILE A 111 -11.48 6.15 9.46
CA ILE A 111 -10.46 6.67 8.53
C ILE A 111 -10.51 8.20 8.48
N GLN A 112 -11.72 8.77 8.44
CA GLN A 112 -11.91 10.22 8.39
C GLN A 112 -11.45 10.87 9.71
N ASP A 113 -11.87 10.33 10.85
CA ASP A 113 -11.54 10.83 12.19
C ASP A 113 -10.02 10.77 12.43
N GLU A 114 -9.37 9.66 12.07
CA GLU A 114 -7.93 9.48 12.20
C GLU A 114 -7.13 10.37 11.23
N THR A 115 -7.70 10.66 10.06
CA THR A 115 -7.11 11.63 9.13
C THR A 115 -7.18 13.05 9.70
N ASP A 116 -8.34 13.45 10.21
CA ASP A 116 -8.56 14.78 10.78
C ASP A 116 -7.78 14.99 12.08
N ARG A 117 -7.55 13.93 12.87
CA ARG A 117 -6.71 13.97 14.07
C ARG A 117 -5.26 14.39 13.77
N MET A 118 -4.70 13.90 12.66
CA MET A 118 -3.30 14.18 12.28
C MET A 118 -3.14 15.42 11.41
N THR A 119 -4.05 15.65 10.46
CA THR A 119 -3.95 16.76 9.49
C THR A 119 -4.70 18.03 9.93
N GLY A 120 -5.41 17.96 11.05
CA GLY A 120 -6.38 18.97 11.46
C GLY A 120 -7.58 19.01 10.52
N LYS A 121 -8.46 20.01 10.73
CA LYS A 121 -9.56 20.32 9.79
C LYS A 121 -9.09 21.14 8.58
N THR A 122 -7.83 21.57 8.59
CA THR A 122 -7.15 22.16 7.46
C THR A 122 -6.94 21.10 6.39
N LYS A 123 -7.13 21.42 5.11
CA LYS A 123 -7.07 20.47 3.97
C LYS A 123 -5.62 20.00 3.66
N GLN A 124 -4.79 19.85 4.68
CA GLN A 124 -3.40 19.40 4.60
C GLN A 124 -3.34 17.89 4.42
N ILE A 125 -2.18 17.42 3.94
CA ILE A 125 -1.86 16.00 3.79
C ILE A 125 -0.82 15.59 4.82
N SER A 126 -0.69 14.30 5.07
CA SER A 126 0.37 13.76 5.94
C SER A 126 0.96 12.49 5.34
N PRO A 127 2.29 12.33 5.32
CA PRO A 127 2.95 11.13 4.80
C PRO A 127 2.76 9.91 5.72
N VAL A 128 2.34 10.12 6.99
CA VAL A 128 2.14 9.02 7.95
C VAL A 128 0.94 8.17 7.54
N PRO A 129 1.13 6.88 7.20
CA PRO A 129 0.06 6.01 6.71
C PRO A 129 -0.97 5.65 7.79
N ILE A 130 -2.17 5.29 7.36
CA ILE A 130 -3.18 4.59 8.17
C ILE A 130 -3.12 3.12 7.79
N HIS A 131 -3.02 2.22 8.78
CA HIS A 131 -2.97 0.78 8.55
C HIS A 131 -4.32 0.15 8.87
N LEU A 132 -4.95 -0.42 7.84
CA LEU A 132 -6.26 -1.06 7.91
C LEU A 132 -6.15 -2.49 7.43
N SER A 133 -6.64 -3.42 8.24
CA SER A 133 -6.71 -4.84 7.89
C SER A 133 -8.14 -5.31 7.80
N ILE A 134 -8.52 -5.88 6.66
CA ILE A 134 -9.86 -6.41 6.41
C ILE A 134 -9.78 -7.93 6.29
N TYR A 135 -10.61 -8.62 7.08
CA TYR A 135 -10.74 -10.06 7.11
C TYR A 135 -12.08 -10.45 6.48
N SER A 136 -12.05 -11.17 5.37
CA SER A 136 -13.27 -11.57 4.64
C SER A 136 -13.07 -12.87 3.85
N PRO A 137 -14.11 -13.72 3.71
CA PRO A 137 -14.03 -14.89 2.83
C PRO A 137 -14.10 -14.51 1.34
N ASN A 138 -14.58 -13.31 1.03
CA ASN A 138 -14.88 -12.83 -0.32
C ASN A 138 -13.71 -12.07 -0.97
N VAL A 139 -12.58 -11.96 -0.27
CA VAL A 139 -11.36 -11.30 -0.75
C VAL A 139 -10.23 -12.30 -0.99
N VAL A 140 -9.20 -11.86 -1.70
CA VAL A 140 -7.92 -12.55 -1.80
C VAL A 140 -6.94 -11.96 -0.79
N ASN A 141 -5.90 -12.72 -0.45
CA ASN A 141 -4.79 -12.14 0.29
C ASN A 141 -4.09 -11.13 -0.63
N LEU A 142 -4.08 -9.86 -0.24
CA LEU A 142 -3.51 -8.78 -1.06
C LEU A 142 -3.23 -7.57 -0.18
N THR A 143 -2.13 -6.86 -0.45
CA THR A 143 -1.80 -5.61 0.23
C THR A 143 -1.71 -4.48 -0.79
N LEU A 144 -2.52 -3.44 -0.57
CA LEU A 144 -2.67 -2.28 -1.43
C LEU A 144 -2.33 -1.02 -0.63
N ILE A 145 -1.71 -0.04 -1.26
CA ILE A 145 -1.46 1.27 -0.68
C ILE A 145 -2.26 2.29 -1.49
N ASP A 146 -3.33 2.82 -0.91
CA ASP A 146 -4.05 3.95 -1.51
C ASP A 146 -3.28 5.23 -1.26
N LEU A 147 -2.94 5.94 -2.33
CA LEU A 147 -2.20 7.20 -2.26
C LEU A 147 -3.11 8.37 -2.62
N PRO A 148 -2.82 9.59 -2.11
CA PRO A 148 -3.51 10.79 -2.53
C PRO A 148 -3.54 10.93 -4.06
N GLY A 149 -4.67 11.42 -4.58
CA GLY A 149 -4.80 11.62 -6.02
C GLY A 149 -3.93 12.78 -6.51
N LEU A 150 -3.24 12.56 -7.63
CA LEU A 150 -2.47 13.62 -8.28
C LEU A 150 -3.42 14.77 -8.68
N THR A 151 -3.08 15.99 -8.27
CA THR A 151 -3.84 17.22 -8.55
C THR A 151 -2.96 18.20 -9.30
N LYS A 152 -3.51 18.95 -10.27
CA LYS A 152 -2.75 19.95 -11.04
C LYS A 152 -2.82 21.36 -10.46
N VAL A 153 -3.79 21.63 -9.59
CA VAL A 153 -4.08 22.97 -9.06
C VAL A 153 -4.45 22.85 -7.59
N ALA A 154 -3.92 23.76 -6.76
CA ALA A 154 -4.33 23.91 -5.38
C ALA A 154 -5.71 24.59 -5.31
N ILE A 155 -6.64 24.02 -4.54
CA ILE A 155 -7.95 24.65 -4.29
C ILE A 155 -7.90 25.57 -3.06
N ASP A 156 -8.86 26.48 -2.93
CA ASP A 156 -8.94 27.42 -1.80
C ASP A 156 -8.80 26.73 -0.44
N GLY A 157 -7.84 27.22 0.35
CA GLY A 157 -7.49 26.71 1.68
C GLY A 157 -6.42 25.60 1.69
N GLN A 158 -5.81 25.27 0.55
CA GLN A 158 -4.62 24.41 0.47
C GLN A 158 -3.35 25.26 0.26
N PRO A 159 -2.19 24.81 0.75
CA PRO A 159 -0.92 25.47 0.46
C PRO A 159 -0.60 25.34 -1.04
N GLU A 160 0.13 26.32 -1.60
CA GLU A 160 0.57 26.27 -3.00
C GLU A 160 1.50 25.08 -3.27
N SER A 161 2.22 24.60 -2.24
CA SER A 161 3.09 23.42 -2.30
C SER A 161 2.34 22.10 -2.42
N ILE A 162 1.02 22.06 -2.20
CA ILE A 162 0.26 20.81 -2.04
C ILE A 162 0.44 19.84 -3.22
N VAL A 163 0.55 20.39 -4.44
CA VAL A 163 0.75 19.60 -5.66
C VAL A 163 2.08 18.86 -5.61
N GLN A 164 3.15 19.58 -5.23
CA GLN A 164 4.49 19.03 -5.10
C GLN A 164 4.57 18.06 -3.92
N ASP A 165 3.93 18.38 -2.80
CA ASP A 165 3.92 17.53 -1.61
C ASP A 165 3.22 16.18 -1.89
N ILE A 166 2.11 16.20 -2.64
CA ILE A 166 1.43 14.97 -3.11
C ILE A 166 2.32 14.18 -4.06
N GLU A 167 2.92 14.85 -5.05
CA GLU A 167 3.78 14.16 -6.02
C GLU A 167 4.98 13.49 -5.33
N MET A 168 5.65 14.21 -4.42
CA MET A 168 6.77 13.69 -3.64
C MET A 168 6.34 12.51 -2.76
N MET A 169 5.17 12.61 -2.11
CA MET A 169 4.62 11.51 -1.33
C MET A 169 4.30 10.30 -2.20
N VAL A 170 3.73 10.47 -3.40
CA VAL A 170 3.46 9.34 -4.29
C VAL A 170 4.78 8.71 -4.76
N ARG A 171 5.76 9.53 -5.16
CA ARG A 171 7.11 9.10 -5.57
C ARG A 171 7.80 8.26 -4.52
N SER A 172 7.74 8.65 -3.25
CA SER A 172 8.37 7.88 -2.16
C SER A 172 7.83 6.45 -2.00
N TYR A 173 6.63 6.14 -2.54
CA TYR A 173 6.13 4.77 -2.61
C TYR A 173 6.48 4.09 -3.94
N VAL A 174 6.35 4.78 -5.08
CA VAL A 174 6.45 4.16 -6.41
C VAL A 174 7.88 4.05 -6.95
N GLU A 175 8.83 4.84 -6.45
CA GLU A 175 10.24 4.75 -6.85
C GLU A 175 10.92 3.47 -6.33
N LYS A 176 10.32 2.84 -5.31
CA LYS A 176 10.83 1.60 -4.73
C LYS A 176 10.78 0.46 -5.77
N PRO A 177 11.88 -0.28 -5.97
CA PRO A 177 11.95 -1.33 -6.99
C PRO A 177 10.97 -2.48 -6.72
N ASN A 178 10.67 -2.76 -5.45
CA ASN A 178 9.73 -3.81 -5.05
C ASN A 178 8.25 -3.34 -5.03
N SER A 179 7.97 -2.08 -5.41
CA SER A 179 6.61 -1.56 -5.51
C SER A 179 6.01 -1.90 -6.86
N ILE A 180 4.91 -2.64 -6.87
CA ILE A 180 4.05 -2.79 -8.04
C ILE A 180 3.21 -1.53 -8.17
N ILE A 181 3.15 -0.95 -9.36
CA ILE A 181 2.40 0.28 -9.63
C ILE A 181 1.06 -0.11 -10.26
N LEU A 182 -0.04 0.26 -9.61
CA LEU A 182 -1.38 0.14 -10.17
C LEU A 182 -1.80 1.52 -10.70
N ALA A 183 -1.58 1.75 -12.00
CA ALA A 183 -1.84 3.02 -12.67
C ALA A 183 -3.29 3.12 -13.15
N ILE A 184 -4.12 3.84 -12.41
CA ILE A 184 -5.56 3.99 -12.65
C ILE A 184 -5.83 5.25 -13.48
N SER A 185 -6.35 5.06 -14.68
CA SER A 185 -6.74 6.11 -15.62
C SER A 185 -8.21 6.00 -16.03
N PRO A 186 -8.96 7.10 -16.14
CA PRO A 186 -10.31 7.06 -16.66
C PRO A 186 -10.31 6.93 -18.19
N ALA A 187 -11.17 6.06 -18.73
CA ALA A 187 -11.25 5.77 -20.17
C ALA A 187 -11.92 6.88 -20.98
N ASN A 188 -12.67 7.77 -20.32
CA ASN A 188 -13.30 8.93 -20.96
C ASN A 188 -12.32 10.13 -21.16
N GLN A 189 -11.03 9.91 -20.95
CA GLN A 189 -9.96 10.88 -21.19
C GLN A 189 -8.85 10.19 -21.99
N ASP A 190 -8.09 10.97 -22.76
CA ASP A 190 -6.95 10.44 -23.50
C ASP A 190 -5.88 9.93 -22.51
N ILE A 191 -5.45 8.68 -22.73
CA ILE A 191 -4.43 8.03 -21.92
C ILE A 191 -3.10 8.78 -21.94
N ALA A 192 -2.80 9.49 -23.03
CA ALA A 192 -1.60 10.32 -23.15
C ALA A 192 -1.54 11.47 -22.13
N THR A 193 -2.70 11.86 -21.58
CA THR A 193 -2.81 12.92 -20.56
C THR A 193 -2.82 12.40 -19.13
N SER A 194 -2.73 11.08 -18.94
CA SER A 194 -2.80 10.45 -17.63
C SER A 194 -1.57 10.73 -16.78
N ASP A 195 -1.77 11.43 -15.67
CA ASP A 195 -0.72 11.70 -14.68
C ASP A 195 -0.18 10.38 -14.08
N ALA A 196 -1.01 9.34 -13.98
CA ALA A 196 -0.61 8.04 -13.46
C ALA A 196 0.40 7.34 -14.38
N ILE A 197 0.15 7.38 -15.69
CA ILE A 197 1.01 6.76 -16.70
C ILE A 197 2.29 7.58 -16.88
N LYS A 198 2.19 8.91 -16.85
CA LYS A 198 3.36 9.79 -16.85
C LYS A 198 4.30 9.45 -15.69
N LEU A 199 3.77 9.42 -14.46
CA LEU A 199 4.57 9.10 -13.28
C LEU A 199 5.15 7.67 -13.35
N ALA A 200 4.32 6.69 -13.74
CA ALA A 200 4.78 5.31 -13.86
C ALA A 200 5.92 5.17 -14.88
N ARG A 201 5.85 5.86 -16.02
CA ARG A 201 6.92 5.82 -17.04
C ARG A 201 8.24 6.42 -16.56
N GLU A 202 8.20 7.41 -15.68
CA GLU A 202 9.40 8.04 -15.14
C GLU A 202 10.15 7.10 -14.16
N VAL A 203 9.42 6.28 -13.40
CA VAL A 203 9.99 5.37 -12.38
C VAL A 203 10.09 3.91 -12.83
N ASP A 204 9.37 3.53 -13.87
CA ASP A 204 9.35 2.20 -14.50
C ASP A 204 9.27 2.34 -16.04
N PRO A 205 10.36 2.77 -16.72
CA PRO A 205 10.34 3.02 -18.16
C PRO A 205 10.07 1.78 -19.03
N THR A 206 10.40 0.57 -18.51
CA THR A 206 10.17 -0.70 -19.21
C THR A 206 8.75 -1.22 -19.00
N GLY A 207 8.04 -0.73 -17.98
CA GLY A 207 6.67 -1.13 -17.64
C GLY A 207 6.60 -2.54 -17.05
N GLU A 208 7.67 -3.01 -16.41
CA GLU A 208 7.80 -4.37 -15.88
C GLU A 208 6.95 -4.61 -14.62
N ARG A 209 6.76 -3.57 -13.82
CA ARG A 209 6.04 -3.61 -12.53
C ARG A 209 4.78 -2.73 -12.51
N THR A 210 4.40 -2.18 -13.67
CA THR A 210 3.24 -1.28 -13.82
C THR A 210 2.06 -2.00 -14.47
N PHE A 211 0.96 -2.14 -13.71
CA PHE A 211 -0.34 -2.59 -14.20
C PHE A 211 -1.21 -1.39 -14.58
N GLY A 212 -1.77 -1.42 -15.78
CA GLY A 212 -2.71 -0.40 -16.23
C GLY A 212 -4.16 -0.75 -15.85
N VAL A 213 -4.90 0.20 -15.30
CA VAL A 213 -6.33 0.04 -15.02
C VAL A 213 -7.12 1.16 -15.69
N LEU A 214 -8.11 0.78 -16.50
CA LEU A 214 -9.06 1.70 -17.07
C LEU A 214 -10.39 1.68 -16.32
N THR A 215 -10.82 2.84 -15.84
CA THR A 215 -12.13 3.03 -15.20
C THR A 215 -13.07 3.80 -16.12
N LYS A 216 -14.36 3.90 -15.78
CA LYS A 216 -15.34 4.75 -16.51
C LYS A 216 -15.50 4.39 -18.00
N LEU A 217 -15.31 3.13 -18.36
CA LEU A 217 -15.54 2.64 -19.73
C LEU A 217 -17.00 2.84 -20.18
N ASP A 218 -17.92 2.81 -19.21
CA ASP A 218 -19.36 3.05 -19.39
C ASP A 218 -19.72 4.52 -19.65
N LEU A 219 -18.79 5.44 -19.40
CA LEU A 219 -18.96 6.89 -19.58
C LEU A 219 -18.22 7.44 -20.80
N MET A 220 -17.75 6.56 -21.69
CA MET A 220 -17.13 6.96 -22.95
C MET A 220 -18.17 7.51 -23.93
N ASP A 221 -17.71 8.37 -24.83
CA ASP A 221 -18.58 8.93 -25.87
C ASP A 221 -19.04 7.83 -26.82
N LYS A 222 -20.32 7.88 -27.20
CA LYS A 222 -20.91 6.88 -28.11
C LYS A 222 -20.15 6.85 -29.43
N GLY A 223 -19.70 5.67 -29.83
CA GLY A 223 -18.88 5.47 -31.03
C GLY A 223 -17.37 5.55 -30.79
N THR A 224 -16.93 5.69 -29.53
CA THR A 224 -15.53 5.52 -29.12
C THR A 224 -15.38 4.28 -28.23
N ASP A 225 -14.18 3.69 -28.24
CA ASP A 225 -13.81 2.57 -27.40
C ASP A 225 -12.37 2.73 -26.90
N ALA A 226 -12.00 1.93 -25.90
CA ALA A 226 -10.66 1.90 -25.32
C ALA A 226 -9.92 0.59 -25.65
N LEU A 227 -10.29 -0.08 -26.75
CA LEU A 227 -9.76 -1.40 -27.10
C LEU A 227 -8.26 -1.34 -27.36
N ASP A 228 -7.79 -0.33 -28.08
CA ASP A 228 -6.36 -0.16 -28.37
C ASP A 228 -5.52 0.01 -27.09
N VAL A 229 -6.09 0.60 -26.04
CA VAL A 229 -5.41 0.71 -24.75
C VAL A 229 -5.46 -0.63 -24.00
N LEU A 230 -6.62 -1.28 -23.92
CA LEU A 230 -6.80 -2.56 -23.22
C LEU A 230 -5.97 -3.70 -23.84
N GLU A 231 -5.78 -3.69 -25.15
CA GLU A 231 -4.94 -4.65 -25.87
C GLU A 231 -3.45 -4.25 -25.88
N GLY A 232 -3.11 -3.08 -25.33
CA GLY A 232 -1.73 -2.58 -25.25
C GLY A 232 -1.16 -2.08 -26.57
N ARG A 233 -2.01 -1.77 -27.57
CA ARG A 233 -1.60 -1.17 -28.85
C ARG A 233 -1.25 0.31 -28.72
N SER A 234 -2.05 1.10 -28.00
CA SER A 234 -1.79 2.54 -27.80
C SER A 234 -0.65 2.80 -26.82
N TYR A 235 -0.63 2.07 -25.70
CA TYR A 235 0.41 2.17 -24.69
C TYR A 235 0.78 0.78 -24.17
N ARG A 236 1.99 0.33 -24.54
CA ARG A 236 2.46 -1.02 -24.22
C ARG A 236 3.07 -1.08 -22.82
N LEU A 237 2.52 -1.95 -21.99
CA LEU A 237 3.08 -2.35 -20.70
C LEU A 237 3.49 -3.83 -20.78
N GLN A 238 4.44 -4.28 -19.94
CA GLN A 238 4.74 -5.71 -19.82
C GLN A 238 3.67 -6.44 -19.00
N GLN A 239 3.07 -5.74 -18.03
CA GLN A 239 1.89 -6.21 -17.32
C GLN A 239 0.61 -5.80 -18.06
N PRO A 240 -0.49 -6.56 -17.91
CA PRO A 240 -1.70 -6.33 -18.69
C PRO A 240 -2.47 -5.08 -18.24
N TRP A 241 -3.29 -4.58 -19.16
CA TRP A 241 -4.34 -3.62 -18.87
C TRP A 241 -5.62 -4.33 -18.41
N VAL A 242 -6.31 -3.75 -17.43
CA VAL A 242 -7.60 -4.26 -16.94
C VAL A 242 -8.64 -3.15 -16.89
N GLY A 243 -9.75 -3.36 -17.59
CA GLY A 243 -10.93 -2.52 -17.55
C GLY A 243 -11.80 -2.83 -16.34
N ILE A 244 -12.31 -1.79 -15.68
CA ILE A 244 -13.20 -1.87 -14.52
C ILE A 244 -14.37 -0.91 -14.72
N VAL A 245 -15.58 -1.41 -14.46
CA VAL A 245 -16.80 -0.60 -14.42
C VAL A 245 -17.29 -0.52 -12.99
N ASN A 246 -17.25 0.70 -12.44
CA ASN A 246 -17.62 0.97 -11.06
C ASN A 246 -19.08 1.46 -10.97
N ARG A 247 -19.60 1.53 -9.75
CA ARG A 247 -20.89 2.19 -9.48
C ARG A 247 -20.85 3.67 -9.91
N SER A 248 -21.94 4.12 -10.53
CA SER A 248 -22.15 5.54 -10.80
C SER A 248 -22.44 6.30 -9.50
N GLN A 249 -22.34 7.63 -9.52
CA GLN A 249 -22.73 8.45 -8.38
C GLN A 249 -24.20 8.25 -7.99
N ALA A 250 -25.08 7.99 -8.96
CA ALA A 250 -26.48 7.67 -8.71
C ALA A 250 -26.65 6.33 -7.99
N ASP A 251 -25.87 5.32 -8.36
CA ASP A 251 -25.87 4.01 -7.69
C ASP A 251 -25.36 4.12 -6.25
N ILE A 252 -24.33 4.95 -6.02
CA ILE A 252 -23.79 5.24 -4.68
C ILE A 252 -24.86 5.93 -3.83
N ASN A 253 -25.52 6.96 -4.35
CA ASN A 253 -26.57 7.68 -3.62
C ASN A 253 -27.76 6.78 -3.28
N LYS A 254 -28.02 5.75 -4.09
CA LYS A 254 -29.05 4.73 -3.85
C LYS A 254 -28.56 3.57 -2.95
N ASN A 255 -27.33 3.62 -2.45
CA ASN A 255 -26.70 2.57 -1.66
C ASN A 255 -26.79 1.17 -2.33
N ILE A 256 -26.59 1.10 -3.65
CA ILE A 256 -26.59 -0.18 -4.35
C ILE A 256 -25.47 -1.06 -3.82
N ASP A 257 -25.83 -2.29 -3.44
CA ASP A 257 -24.89 -3.30 -2.94
C ASP A 257 -23.76 -3.58 -3.94
N MET A 258 -22.55 -3.78 -3.42
CA MET A 258 -21.37 -4.11 -4.21
C MET A 258 -21.51 -5.44 -4.95
N ILE A 259 -22.26 -6.41 -4.43
CA ILE A 259 -22.55 -7.68 -5.12
C ILE A 259 -23.30 -7.41 -6.43
N VAL A 260 -24.29 -6.50 -6.37
CA VAL A 260 -25.06 -6.09 -7.56
C VAL A 260 -24.16 -5.32 -8.53
N ALA A 261 -23.26 -4.47 -8.02
CA ALA A 261 -22.30 -3.74 -8.84
C ALA A 261 -21.36 -4.68 -9.62
N ARG A 262 -20.78 -5.68 -8.95
CA ARG A 262 -19.92 -6.70 -9.59
C ARG A 262 -20.67 -7.50 -10.64
N ARG A 263 -21.95 -7.81 -10.40
CA ARG A 263 -22.79 -8.49 -11.41
C ARG A 263 -23.00 -7.59 -12.65
N LYS A 264 -23.32 -6.31 -12.44
CA LYS A 264 -23.46 -5.32 -13.52
C LYS A 264 -22.16 -5.15 -14.30
N GLU A 265 -21.01 -5.13 -13.62
CA GLU A 265 -19.69 -5.09 -14.27
C GLU A 265 -19.48 -6.30 -15.18
N ARG A 266 -19.76 -7.50 -14.68
CA ARG A 266 -19.64 -8.73 -15.48
C ARG A 266 -20.58 -8.75 -16.68
N GLU A 267 -21.81 -8.30 -16.49
CA GLU A 267 -22.81 -8.17 -17.55
C GLU A 267 -22.39 -7.14 -18.61
N TYR A 268 -21.84 -6.00 -18.20
CA TYR A 268 -21.31 -4.99 -19.10
C TYR A 268 -20.24 -5.57 -20.03
N PHE A 269 -19.22 -6.24 -19.46
CA PHE A 269 -18.18 -6.84 -20.28
C PHE A 269 -18.68 -8.01 -21.12
N ALA A 270 -19.66 -8.79 -20.65
CA ALA A 270 -20.19 -9.93 -21.41
C ALA A 270 -21.09 -9.51 -22.59
N THR A 271 -21.79 -8.38 -22.47
CA THR A 271 -22.78 -7.92 -23.46
C THR A 271 -22.29 -6.78 -24.34
N SER A 272 -21.17 -6.14 -24.00
CA SER A 272 -20.57 -5.07 -24.79
C SER A 272 -20.10 -5.60 -26.15
N PRO A 273 -20.51 -4.97 -27.27
CA PRO A 273 -20.07 -5.39 -28.61
C PRO A 273 -18.55 -5.28 -28.77
N ASP A 274 -17.93 -4.28 -28.15
CA ASP A 274 -16.50 -3.99 -28.28
C ASP A 274 -15.66 -4.83 -27.31
N TYR A 275 -16.17 -5.10 -26.10
CA TYR A 275 -15.37 -5.73 -25.03
C TYR A 275 -15.71 -7.21 -24.73
N ALA A 276 -16.74 -7.80 -25.35
CA ALA A 276 -17.17 -9.18 -25.09
C ALA A 276 -16.05 -10.21 -25.17
N HIS A 277 -15.16 -10.08 -26.15
CA HIS A 277 -14.03 -10.99 -26.34
C HIS A 277 -12.97 -10.88 -25.23
N LEU A 278 -12.92 -9.76 -24.50
CA LEU A 278 -12.00 -9.53 -23.37
C LEU A 278 -12.64 -9.84 -22.02
N ALA A 279 -13.93 -10.19 -21.95
CA ALA A 279 -14.69 -10.29 -20.69
C ALA A 279 -14.03 -11.19 -19.62
N SER A 280 -13.30 -12.24 -20.01
CA SER A 280 -12.59 -13.13 -19.08
C SER A 280 -11.36 -12.50 -18.41
N LYS A 281 -10.84 -11.41 -18.95
CA LYS A 281 -9.65 -10.67 -18.50
C LYS A 281 -9.98 -9.27 -17.95
N MET A 282 -11.25 -9.00 -17.69
CA MET A 282 -11.73 -7.70 -17.24
C MET A 282 -12.45 -7.82 -15.90
N GLY A 283 -12.60 -6.67 -15.24
CA GLY A 283 -13.36 -6.52 -14.01
C GLY A 283 -12.54 -6.61 -12.73
N SER A 284 -13.16 -6.12 -11.66
CA SER A 284 -12.56 -5.99 -10.32
C SER A 284 -12.12 -7.32 -9.71
N GLU A 285 -12.91 -8.39 -9.88
CA GLU A 285 -12.57 -9.73 -9.36
C GLU A 285 -11.37 -10.34 -10.09
N TYR A 286 -11.26 -10.11 -11.41
CA TYR A 286 -10.11 -10.55 -12.19
C TYR A 286 -8.85 -9.79 -11.76
N LEU A 287 -8.94 -8.46 -11.62
CA LEU A 287 -7.82 -7.63 -11.16
C LEU A 287 -7.29 -8.10 -9.79
N ALA A 288 -8.19 -8.36 -8.83
CA ALA A 288 -7.81 -8.81 -7.50
C ALA A 288 -7.02 -10.12 -7.55
N LYS A 289 -7.49 -11.11 -8.32
CA LYS A 289 -6.81 -12.40 -8.51
C LYS A 289 -5.47 -12.26 -9.22
N LEU A 290 -5.41 -11.41 -10.25
CA LEU A 290 -4.20 -11.12 -11.01
C LEU A 290 -3.13 -10.51 -10.10
N LEU A 291 -3.48 -9.47 -9.36
CA LEU A 291 -2.57 -8.80 -8.42
C LEU A 291 -2.12 -9.73 -7.30
N SER A 292 -3.03 -10.52 -6.72
CA SER A 292 -2.69 -11.47 -5.66
C SER A 292 -1.70 -12.54 -6.14
N LYS A 293 -1.94 -13.12 -7.33
CA LYS A 293 -1.02 -14.10 -7.92
C LYS A 293 0.35 -13.48 -8.26
N HIS A 294 0.36 -12.28 -8.83
CA HIS A 294 1.60 -11.60 -9.17
C HIS A 294 2.39 -11.24 -7.90
N LEU A 295 1.72 -10.67 -6.90
CA LEU A 295 2.32 -10.34 -5.61
C LEU A 295 2.91 -11.60 -4.94
N GLU A 296 2.20 -12.73 -4.94
CA GLU A 296 2.73 -13.99 -4.42
C GLU A 296 4.02 -14.43 -5.13
N SER A 297 4.06 -14.29 -6.47
CA SER A 297 5.24 -14.62 -7.27
C SER A 297 6.43 -13.72 -6.91
N VAL A 298 6.20 -12.41 -6.77
CA VAL A 298 7.24 -11.45 -6.39
C VAL A 298 7.75 -11.72 -4.97
N ILE A 299 6.84 -11.94 -4.01
CA ILE A 299 7.20 -12.30 -2.63
C ILE A 299 8.07 -13.56 -2.62
N ARG A 300 7.67 -14.60 -3.35
CA ARG A 300 8.43 -15.86 -3.42
C ARG A 300 9.85 -15.66 -3.96
N ALA A 301 10.02 -14.80 -4.96
CA ALA A 301 11.33 -14.49 -5.53
C ALA A 301 12.21 -13.69 -4.55
N GLN A 302 11.61 -12.85 -3.71
CA GLN A 302 12.34 -11.95 -2.79
C GLN A 302 12.62 -12.57 -1.39
N ILE A 303 11.94 -13.65 -1.00
CA ILE A 303 12.14 -14.29 0.32
C ILE A 303 13.61 -14.58 0.67
N PRO A 304 14.45 -15.12 -0.23
CA PRO A 304 15.85 -15.37 0.08
C PRO A 304 16.61 -14.08 0.44
N SER A 305 16.36 -13.00 -0.31
CA SER A 305 16.98 -11.70 -0.06
C SER A 305 16.49 -11.10 1.26
N ILE A 306 15.18 -11.16 1.54
CA ILE A 306 14.58 -10.70 2.81
C ILE A 306 15.19 -11.46 3.99
N THR A 307 15.34 -12.78 3.88
CA THR A 307 15.94 -13.61 4.94
C THR A 307 17.40 -13.23 5.18
N SER A 308 18.17 -13.02 4.10
CA SER A 308 19.56 -12.58 4.20
C SER A 308 19.68 -11.20 4.85
N MET A 309 18.75 -10.28 4.55
CA MET A 309 18.72 -8.94 5.15
C MET A 309 18.41 -9.02 6.65
N ILE A 310 17.41 -9.82 7.04
CA ILE A 310 17.06 -10.04 8.46
C ILE A 310 18.25 -10.62 9.22
N ASN A 311 18.90 -11.67 8.70
CA ASN A 311 20.05 -12.28 9.38
C ASN A 311 21.21 -11.29 9.52
N LYS A 312 21.51 -10.51 8.47
CA LYS A 312 22.55 -9.49 8.53
C LYS A 312 22.24 -8.42 9.60
N SER A 313 20.99 -7.98 9.67
CA SER A 313 20.56 -7.03 10.72
C SER A 313 20.62 -7.63 12.12
N ILE A 314 20.33 -8.92 12.27
CA ILE A 314 20.51 -9.62 13.56
C ILE A 314 22.00 -9.61 13.95
N ASP A 315 22.89 -10.02 13.04
CA ASP A 315 24.33 -10.06 13.31
C ASP A 315 24.90 -8.67 13.69
N GLU A 316 24.44 -7.61 13.00
CA GLU A 316 24.82 -6.22 13.29
C GLU A 316 24.34 -5.77 14.68
N LEU A 317 23.08 -6.05 15.03
CA LEU A 317 22.50 -5.69 16.32
C LEU A 317 23.08 -6.51 17.48
N GLU A 318 23.40 -7.78 17.26
CA GLU A 318 24.09 -8.61 18.25
C GLU A 318 25.52 -8.08 18.50
N SER A 319 26.23 -7.70 17.44
CA SER A 319 27.55 -7.08 17.59
C SER A 319 27.50 -5.73 18.33
N GLU A 320 26.47 -4.91 18.08
CA GLU A 320 26.27 -3.65 18.80
C GLU A 320 25.89 -3.90 20.28
N MET A 321 25.02 -4.89 20.53
CA MET A 321 24.64 -5.30 21.88
C MET A 321 25.83 -5.83 22.68
N ASP A 322 26.71 -6.61 22.05
CA ASP A 322 27.95 -7.08 22.65
C ASP A 322 28.91 -5.93 22.95
N HIS A 323 28.97 -4.91 22.09
CA HIS A 323 29.76 -3.71 22.31
C HIS A 323 29.24 -2.86 23.49
N LEU A 324 27.91 -2.71 23.60
CA LEU A 324 27.26 -2.00 24.72
C LEU A 324 27.44 -2.75 26.05
N GLY A 325 27.64 -4.06 25.99
CA GLY A 325 27.93 -4.89 27.15
C GLY A 325 26.71 -5.15 28.02
N ARG A 326 26.95 -5.62 29.25
CA ARG A 326 25.88 -6.07 30.15
C ARG A 326 25.18 -4.90 30.83
N PRO A 327 23.87 -4.99 31.09
CA PRO A 327 23.14 -3.97 31.83
C PRO A 327 23.68 -3.83 33.26
N ILE A 328 24.24 -2.67 33.56
CA ILE A 328 24.91 -2.35 34.83
C ILE A 328 23.89 -2.01 35.94
N GLY A 329 22.66 -1.62 35.59
CA GLY A 329 21.69 -1.05 36.53
C GLY A 329 20.94 -2.04 37.44
N VAL A 330 21.06 -3.35 37.21
CA VAL A 330 20.14 -4.34 37.83
C VAL A 330 20.72 -5.01 39.08
N ASP A 331 22.04 -5.01 39.25
CA ASP A 331 22.73 -5.69 40.34
C ASP A 331 23.93 -4.87 40.85
N ALA A 332 24.00 -4.64 42.16
CA ALA A 332 25.12 -3.95 42.80
C ALA A 332 26.45 -4.72 42.63
N GLY A 333 26.39 -6.06 42.51
CA GLY A 333 27.56 -6.89 42.18
C GLY A 333 28.09 -6.60 40.78
N ALA A 334 27.20 -6.55 39.78
CA ALA A 334 27.55 -6.16 38.42
C ALA A 334 28.14 -4.74 38.34
N GLN A 335 27.58 -3.77 39.08
CA GLN A 335 28.15 -2.42 39.17
C GLN A 335 29.58 -2.40 39.68
N LEU A 336 29.84 -3.11 40.78
CA LEU A 336 31.16 -3.18 41.37
C LEU A 336 32.17 -3.86 40.43
N TYR A 337 31.73 -4.93 39.74
CA TYR A 337 32.54 -5.61 38.73
C TYR A 337 32.91 -4.67 37.57
N THR A 338 31.96 -3.91 37.03
CA THR A 338 32.22 -2.96 35.94
C THR A 338 33.16 -1.83 36.38
N ILE A 339 33.00 -1.28 37.59
CA ILE A 339 33.93 -0.27 38.13
C ILE A 339 35.35 -0.84 38.22
N LEU A 340 35.50 -2.08 38.70
CA LEU A 340 36.81 -2.73 38.79
C LEU A 340 37.43 -2.99 37.41
N GLU A 341 36.64 -3.37 36.41
CA GLU A 341 37.12 -3.50 35.02
C GLU A 341 37.58 -2.16 34.45
N LEU A 342 36.79 -1.08 34.63
CA LEU A 342 37.16 0.26 34.17
C LEU A 342 38.46 0.74 34.84
N CYS A 343 38.61 0.54 36.15
CA CYS A 343 39.85 0.88 36.86
C CYS A 343 41.06 0.09 36.34
N ARG A 344 40.90 -1.21 36.04
CA ARG A 344 41.97 -2.04 35.47
C ARG A 344 42.32 -1.63 34.05
N ALA A 345 41.33 -1.34 33.22
CA ALA A 345 41.54 -0.86 31.86
C ALA A 345 42.29 0.47 31.86
N PHE A 346 41.90 1.40 32.74
CA PHE A 346 42.59 2.66 32.93
C PHE A 346 44.04 2.47 33.38
N ASP A 347 44.30 1.66 34.42
CA ASP A 347 45.66 1.39 34.90
C ASP A 347 46.55 0.79 33.82
N LYS A 348 46.01 -0.11 32.98
CA LYS A 348 46.72 -0.70 31.85
C LYS A 348 47.10 0.36 30.80
N ILE A 349 46.12 1.13 30.32
CA ILE A 349 46.34 2.18 29.31
C ILE A 349 47.30 3.24 29.84
N PHE A 350 47.15 3.63 31.10
CA PHE A 350 48.01 4.63 31.74
C PHE A 350 49.46 4.16 31.84
N LYS A 351 49.71 2.89 32.14
CA LYS A 351 51.06 2.29 32.13
C LYS A 351 51.65 2.23 30.72
N GLU A 352 50.90 1.76 29.73
CA GLU A 352 51.35 1.73 28.32
C GLU A 352 51.75 3.14 27.84
N HIS A 353 50.99 4.18 28.25
CA HIS A 353 51.32 5.57 27.92
C HIS A 353 52.57 6.10 28.62
N LEU A 354 52.84 5.69 29.87
CA LEU A 354 54.05 6.05 30.60
C LEU A 354 55.30 5.36 30.04
N ASP A 355 55.14 4.15 29.52
CA ASP A 355 56.23 3.36 28.93
C ASP A 355 56.52 3.71 27.45
N GLY A 356 55.77 4.66 26.87
CA GLY A 356 56.08 5.27 25.58
C GLY A 356 55.21 4.86 24.39
N GLY A 357 54.10 4.13 24.63
CA GLY A 357 53.15 3.71 23.60
C GLY A 357 53.13 2.21 23.37
#